data_AF-A0AAJ5VBM4-F1
#
_entry.id   AF-A0AAJ5VBM4-F1
#
_cell.length_a   1.000
_cell.length_b   1.000
_cell.length_c   1.000
_cell.angle_alpha   90.00
_cell.angle_beta   90.00
_cell.angle_gamma   90.00
#
_symmetry.space_group_name_H-M   'P 1'
#
loop_
_entity.id
_entity.type
_entity.pdbx_description
1 polymer ?
#
loop_
_entity_poly.entity_id
_entity_poly.type
_entity_poly.pdbx_seq_one_letter_code
_entity_poly.pdbx_strand_id
1 'polypeptide(L)' 'MATMNISLPDALKDFVEAQVTERGYSNSSEFVRELIRHEQSREQLRSLVIDGMASGPGSVVDQA' A
#
# COMPACT_ATOMS: atom_id res chain seq x y z
N MET A 1 9.99 -10.52 -15.05
CA MET A 1 9.74 -10.18 -13.63
C MET A 1 10.99 -10.51 -12.84
N ALA A 2 11.39 -9.65 -11.91
CA ALA A 2 12.42 -10.00 -10.93
C ALA A 2 11.81 -10.88 -9.85
N THR A 3 12.55 -11.89 -9.38
CA THR A 3 12.15 -12.75 -8.28
C THR A 3 12.71 -12.20 -6.97
N MET A 4 11.90 -12.23 -5.91
CA MET A 4 12.29 -11.86 -4.56
C MET A 4 11.93 -13.00 -3.61
N ASN A 5 12.92 -13.53 -2.91
CA ASN A 5 12.73 -14.59 -1.92
C ASN A 5 12.55 -13.95 -0.54
N ILE A 6 11.51 -14.37 0.18
CA ILE A 6 11.20 -13.86 1.53
C ILE A 6 11.06 -15.07 2.46
N SER A 7 11.74 -15.03 3.60
CA SER A 7 11.51 -15.99 4.69
C SER A 7 10.57 -15.36 5.71
N LEU A 8 9.54 -16.09 6.09
CA LEU A 8 8.52 -15.65 7.05
C LEU A 8 8.41 -16.69 8.18
N PRO A 9 8.20 -16.26 9.43
CA PRO A 9 7.73 -17.15 10.48
C PRO A 9 6.37 -17.77 10.11
N ASP A 10 6.08 -18.96 10.63
CA ASP A 10 4.87 -19.73 10.32
C ASP A 10 3.58 -18.90 10.48
N ALA A 11 3.49 -18.13 11.57
CA ALA A 11 2.33 -17.27 11.83
C ALA A 11 2.07 -16.23 10.72
N LEU A 12 3.13 -15.69 10.11
CA LEU A 12 2.97 -14.75 8.99
C LEU A 12 2.65 -15.46 7.67
N LYS A 13 3.18 -16.67 7.47
CA LYS A 13 2.81 -17.51 6.33
C LYS A 13 1.33 -17.86 6.37
N ASP A 14 0.82 -18.32 7.51
CA ASP A 14 -0.59 -18.68 7.70
C ASP A 14 -1.51 -17.48 7.47
N PHE A 15 -1.12 -16.31 7.98
CA PHE A 15 -1.84 -15.06 7.72
C PHE A 15 -1.93 -14.75 6.22
N VAL A 16 -0.82 -14.87 5.48
CA VAL A 16 -0.79 -14.63 4.04
C VAL A 16 -1.69 -15.62 3.30
N GLU A 17 -1.65 -16.92 3.66
CA GLU A 17 -2.49 -17.96 3.05
C GLU A 17 -3.99 -17.72 3.29
N ALA A 18 -4.37 -17.25 4.49
CA ALA A 18 -5.74 -16.85 4.79
C ALA A 18 -6.17 -15.67 3.90
N GLN A 19 -5.33 -14.63 3.76
CA GLN A 19 -5.65 -13.48 2.91
C GLN A 19 -5.78 -13.85 1.42
N VAL A 20 -4.96 -14.79 0.94
CA VAL A 20 -5.07 -15.32 -0.43
C VAL A 20 -6.44 -15.96 -0.65
N THR A 21 -6.89 -16.77 0.30
CA THR A 21 -8.18 -17.47 0.22
C THR A 21 -9.37 -16.52 0.35
N GLU A 22 -9.36 -15.65 1.36
CA GLU A 22 -10.48 -14.74 1.67
C GLU A 22 -10.70 -13.69 0.60
N ARG A 23 -9.62 -13.19 -0.01
CA ARG A 23 -9.67 -12.11 -1.01
C ARG A 23 -9.57 -12.62 -2.46
N GLY A 24 -9.47 -13.93 -2.65
CA GLY A 24 -9.46 -14.56 -3.98
C GLY A 24 -8.20 -14.31 -4.80
N TYR A 25 -7.04 -14.12 -4.15
CA TYR A 25 -5.77 -14.03 -4.87
C TYR A 25 -5.34 -15.40 -5.40
N SER A 26 -4.57 -15.42 -6.49
CA SER A 26 -4.08 -16.66 -7.11
C SER A 26 -2.89 -17.27 -6.37
N ASN A 27 -2.10 -16.44 -5.66
CA ASN A 27 -0.96 -16.87 -4.87
C ASN A 27 -0.50 -15.78 -3.89
N SER A 28 0.37 -16.17 -2.95
CA SER A 28 0.98 -15.29 -1.95
C SER A 28 1.73 -14.11 -2.56
N SER A 29 2.41 -14.31 -3.70
CA SER A 29 3.15 -13.23 -4.38
C SER A 29 2.24 -12.15 -4.93
N GLU A 30 1.00 -12.48 -5.28
CA GLU A 30 -0.01 -11.49 -5.68
C GLU A 30 -0.46 -10.63 -4.50
N PHE A 31 -0.79 -11.26 -3.38
CA PHE A 31 -1.12 -10.55 -2.14
C PHE A 31 0.01 -9.62 -1.70
N VAL A 32 1.26 -10.10 -1.70
CA VAL A 32 2.44 -9.30 -1.31
C VAL A 32 2.64 -8.11 -2.27
N ARG A 33 2.45 -8.30 -3.58
CA ARG A 33 2.52 -7.18 -4.55
C ARG A 33 1.46 -6.12 -4.29
N GLU A 34 0.26 -6.53 -3.90
CA GLU A 34 -0.80 -5.59 -3.55
C GLU A 34 -0.48 -4.81 -2.27
N LEU A 35 0.04 -5.49 -1.24
CA LEU A 35 0.51 -4.81 -0.02
C LEU A 35 1.58 -3.77 -0.32
N ILE A 36 2.54 -4.09 -1.20
CA ILE A 36 3.59 -3.14 -1.61
C ILE A 36 2.99 -1.92 -2.32
N ARG A 37 2.03 -2.12 -3.23
CA ARG A 37 1.34 -1.01 -3.92
C ARG A 37 0.57 -0.11 -2.95
N HIS A 38 -0.08 -0.72 -1.96
CA HIS A 38 -0.78 0.01 -0.93
C HIS A 38 0.18 0.86 -0.08
N GLU A 39 1.33 0.31 0.30
CA GLU A 39 2.34 1.06 1.05
C GLU A 39 2.94 2.22 0.24
N GLN A 40 3.27 2.00 -1.03
CA GLN A 40 3.71 3.08 -1.93
C GLN A 40 2.66 4.19 -2.04
N SER A 41 1.38 3.84 -2.13
CA SER A 41 0.29 4.80 -2.20
C SER A 41 0.17 5.61 -0.90
N ARG A 42 0.38 4.98 0.25
CA ARG A 42 0.41 5.66 1.55
C ARG A 42 1.60 6.62 1.67
N GLU A 43 2.78 6.21 1.23
CA GLU A 43 3.96 7.08 1.20
C GLU A 43 3.75 8.28 0.27
N GLN A 44 3.20 8.05 -0.92
CA GLN A 44 2.89 9.11 -1.88
C GLN A 44 1.88 10.11 -1.29
N LEU A 45 0.78 9.63 -0.71
CA LEU A 45 -0.20 10.49 -0.06
C LEU A 45 0.43 11.30 1.08
N ARG A 46 1.29 10.67 1.90
CA ARG A 46 2.02 11.35 2.97
C ARG A 46 2.90 12.48 2.42
N SER A 47 3.61 12.24 1.32
CA SER A 47 4.41 13.28 0.67
C SER A 47 3.55 14.45 0.22
N LEU A 48 2.44 14.18 -0.47
CA LEU A 48 1.54 15.22 -0.95
C LEU A 48 0.94 16.07 0.17
N VAL A 49 0.63 15.45 1.32
CA VAL A 49 0.15 16.18 2.50
C VAL A 49 1.23 17.12 3.03
N ILE A 50 2.48 16.64 3.14
CA ILE A 50 3.61 17.47 3.57
C ILE A 50 3.83 18.64 2.61
N ASP A 51 3.80 18.38 1.30
CA ASP A 51 3.94 19.41 0.27
C ASP A 51 2.81 20.44 0.36
N GLY A 52 1.57 19.99 0.57
CA GLY A 52 0.42 20.86 0.79
C GLY A 52 0.56 21.73 2.04
N MET A 53 1.05 21.17 3.15
CA MET A 53 1.33 21.93 4.38
C MET A 53 2.42 23.00 4.16
N ALA A 54 3.42 22.70 3.33
CA ALA A 54 4.49 23.63 2.98
C ALA A 54 4.08 24.67 1.92
N SER A 55 2.97 24.46 1.21
CA SER A 55 2.52 25.32 0.09
C SER A 55 1.94 26.67 0.51
N GLY A 56 1.75 26.89 1.82
CA GLY A 56 1.16 28.12 2.37
C GLY A 56 -0.37 28.08 2.44
N PRO A 57 -1.02 29.20 2.79
CA PRO A 57 -2.47 29.23 2.95
C PRO A 57 -3.20 28.94 1.63
N GLY A 58 -4.20 28.06 1.68
CA GLY A 58 -5.09 27.82 0.55
C GLY A 58 -5.99 29.01 0.24
N SER A 59 -6.41 29.14 -1.02
CA SER A 59 -7.40 30.13 -1.46
C SER A 59 -8.81 29.51 -1.51
N VAL A 60 -9.84 30.37 -1.43
CA VAL A 60 -11.22 29.94 -1.70
C VAL A 60 -11.33 29.51 -3.16
N VAL A 61 -11.76 28.26 -3.39
CA VAL A 61 -11.79 27.64 -4.74
C VAL A 61 -13.05 28.03 -5.52
N ASP A 62 -14.15 28.29 -4.84
CA ASP A 62 -15.39 28.78 -5.46
C ASP A 62 -16.02 29.86 -4.58
N GLN A 63 -16.30 31.03 -5.17
CA GLN A 63 -17.08 32.09 -4.54
C GLN A 63 -18.49 32.05 -5.13
N ALA A 64 -19.44 31.52 -4.36
CA ALA A 64 -20.86 31.57 -4.67
C ALA A 64 -21.37 33.03 -4.76
#